data_AF-A0A7C7EUM1-F1
#
_entry.id   AF-A0A7C7EUM1-F1
#
_cell.length_a   1.000
_cell.length_b   1.000
_cell.length_c   1.000
_cell.angle_alpha   90.00
_cell.angle_beta   90.00
_cell.angle_gamma   90.00
#
_symmetry.space_group_name_H-M   'P 1'
#
loop_
_entity.id
_entity.type
_entity.pdbx_description
1 polymer ?
#
loop_
_entity_poly.entity_id
_entity_poly.type
_entity_poly.pdbx_seq_one_letter_code
_entity_poly.pdbx_strand_id
1 'polypeptide(L)'
;MNYALIFYTARKTGYCEAALNRTLDNGMMEAKNISAAVSSEDFGRQMNYCLAHYDFVVVIGDVERTDENGLMPVLSAGLGTGEKDFTSQKLMALNTATGYVLTADNKVVIVLPDEPKDIERLASVTLINYIKSVVVK
;
A
#
# COMPACT_ATOMS: atom_id res chain seq x y z
N MET A 1 -15.65 -2.14 -1.04
CA MET A 1 -14.86 -0.89 -1.09
C MET A 1 -13.91 -0.96 -2.28
N ASN A 2 -13.85 0.09 -3.11
CA ASN A 2 -12.93 0.13 -4.24
C ASN A 2 -11.57 0.62 -3.77
N TYR A 3 -10.50 0.06 -4.30
CA TYR A 3 -9.15 0.56 -4.03
C TYR A 3 -8.31 0.72 -5.30
N ALA A 4 -7.26 1.54 -5.17
CA ALA A 4 -6.19 1.63 -6.15
C ALA A 4 -4.96 0.85 -5.68
N LEU A 5 -4.31 0.17 -6.61
CA LEU A 5 -3.09 -0.60 -6.41
C LEU A 5 -1.96 0.01 -7.23
N ILE A 6 -0.86 0.37 -6.57
CA ILE A 6 0.33 0.93 -7.20
C ILE A 6 1.51 0.01 -6.92
N PHE A 7 2.17 -0.46 -7.97
CA PHE A 7 3.45 -1.17 -7.88
C PHE A 7 4.59 -0.18 -8.08
N TYR A 8 5.47 0.00 -7.10
CA TYR A 8 6.63 0.88 -7.23
C TYR A 8 7.93 0.10 -7.25
N THR A 9 8.58 0.05 -8.42
CA THR A 9 9.80 -0.75 -8.66
C THR A 9 9.66 -2.22 -8.24
N ALA A 10 8.43 -2.69 -8.05
CA ALA A 10 8.12 -3.98 -7.47
C ALA A 10 8.44 -5.09 -8.47
N ARG A 11 9.04 -6.17 -7.96
CA ARG A 11 9.23 -7.40 -8.72
C ARG A 11 7.97 -8.25 -8.61
N LYS A 12 7.78 -9.16 -9.57
CA LYS A 12 6.73 -10.20 -9.50
C LYS A 12 5.29 -9.65 -9.30
N THR A 13 4.96 -8.52 -9.93
CA THR A 13 3.68 -7.79 -9.73
C THR A 13 2.43 -8.68 -9.76
N GLY A 14 2.32 -9.60 -10.74
CA GLY A 14 1.18 -10.53 -10.81
C GLY A 14 1.08 -11.52 -9.65
N TYR A 15 2.22 -11.95 -9.07
CA TYR A 15 2.20 -12.80 -7.88
C TYR A 15 1.85 -12.02 -6.62
N CYS A 16 2.31 -10.78 -6.51
CA CYS A 16 1.96 -9.87 -5.43
C CYS A 16 0.47 -9.52 -5.46
N GLU A 17 -0.08 -9.23 -6.64
CA GLU A 17 -1.51 -9.02 -6.85
C GLU A 17 -2.32 -10.24 -6.44
N ALA A 18 -1.91 -11.44 -6.89
CA ALA A 18 -2.61 -12.67 -6.53
C ALA A 18 -2.55 -12.96 -5.03
N ALA A 19 -1.43 -12.69 -4.36
CA ALA A 19 -1.27 -12.79 -2.91
C ALA A 19 -2.18 -11.81 -2.18
N LEU A 20 -2.17 -10.54 -2.58
CA LEU A 20 -3.05 -9.50 -2.04
C LEU A 20 -4.52 -9.87 -2.22
N ASN A 21 -4.90 -10.34 -3.41
CA ASN A 21 -6.27 -10.76 -3.68
C ASN A 21 -6.64 -11.90 -2.75
N ARG A 22 -5.89 -13.02 -2.68
CA ARG A 22 -6.19 -14.12 -1.73
C ARG A 22 -6.37 -13.67 -0.29
N THR A 23 -5.59 -12.67 0.13
CA THR A 23 -5.69 -12.05 1.45
C THR A 23 -6.96 -11.24 1.64
N LEU A 24 -7.34 -10.45 0.64
CA LEU A 24 -8.50 -9.54 0.68
C LEU A 24 -9.80 -10.23 0.26
N ASP A 25 -9.73 -11.43 -0.31
CA ASP A 25 -10.81 -12.20 -0.93
C ASP A 25 -11.77 -12.81 0.10
N ASN A 26 -12.44 -11.91 0.82
CA ASN A 26 -13.76 -12.15 1.40
C ASN A 26 -14.84 -11.38 0.61
N GLY A 27 -14.57 -11.01 -0.65
CA GLY A 27 -15.47 -10.23 -1.50
C GLY A 27 -15.73 -8.78 -1.07
N MET A 28 -15.00 -8.26 -0.08
CA MET A 28 -15.24 -6.92 0.47
C MET A 28 -14.51 -5.80 -0.29
N MET A 29 -13.46 -6.13 -1.05
CA MET A 29 -12.61 -5.15 -1.73
C MET A 29 -12.28 -5.58 -3.16
N GLU A 30 -12.27 -4.61 -4.08
CA GLU A 30 -11.93 -4.81 -5.49
C GLU A 30 -10.96 -3.72 -5.95
N ALA A 31 -9.88 -4.13 -6.62
CA ALA A 31 -8.96 -3.20 -7.25
C ALA A 31 -9.62 -2.61 -8.50
N LYS A 32 -9.84 -1.29 -8.52
CA LYS A 32 -10.42 -0.58 -9.68
C LYS A 32 -9.38 0.16 -10.52
N ASN A 33 -8.20 0.37 -9.96
CA ASN A 33 -7.07 0.95 -10.68
C ASN A 33 -5.82 0.18 -10.28
N ILE A 34 -5.12 -0.38 -11.26
CA ILE A 34 -3.86 -1.09 -11.06
C ILE A 34 -2.84 -0.39 -11.95
N SER A 35 -1.77 0.10 -11.34
CA SER A 35 -0.72 0.87 -12.02
C SER A 35 0.66 0.45 -11.53
N ALA A 36 1.67 0.76 -12.33
CA ALA A 36 3.06 0.51 -11.98
C ALA A 36 3.87 1.78 -12.27
N ALA A 37 4.77 2.11 -11.34
CA ALA A 37 5.71 3.22 -11.44
C ALA A 37 7.14 2.69 -11.28
N VAL A 38 8.03 3.18 -12.14
CA VAL A 38 9.47 2.83 -12.14
C VAL A 38 10.38 4.02 -11.85
N SER A 39 9.79 5.20 -11.63
CA SER A 39 10.49 6.43 -11.23
C SER A 39 9.71 7.15 -10.14
N SER A 40 10.39 7.96 -9.34
CA SER A 40 9.77 8.74 -8.26
C SER A 40 8.75 9.76 -8.77
N GLU A 41 9.01 10.38 -9.94
CA GLU A 41 8.09 11.34 -10.57
C GLU A 41 6.78 10.67 -11.00
N ASP A 42 6.87 9.54 -11.68
CA ASP A 42 5.70 8.76 -12.10
C ASP A 42 4.91 8.25 -10.87
N PHE A 43 5.63 7.76 -9.86
CA PHE A 43 5.02 7.34 -8.59
C PHE A 43 4.26 8.48 -7.92
N GLY A 44 4.85 9.67 -7.80
CA GLY A 44 4.20 10.84 -7.22
C GLY A 44 2.92 11.22 -7.96
N ARG A 45 2.96 11.19 -9.30
CA ARG A 45 1.78 11.45 -10.14
C ARG A 45 0.66 10.43 -9.91
N GLN A 46 1.01 9.14 -9.87
CA GLN A 46 0.05 8.06 -9.61
C GLN A 46 -0.54 8.16 -8.20
N MET A 47 0.28 8.41 -7.18
CA MET A 47 -0.16 8.63 -5.80
C MET A 47 -1.15 9.80 -5.70
N ASN A 48 -0.84 10.95 -6.32
CA ASN A 48 -1.72 12.12 -6.32
C ASN A 48 -3.07 11.82 -6.99
N TYR A 49 -3.05 11.17 -8.15
CA TYR A 49 -4.27 10.74 -8.83
C TYR A 49 -5.08 9.78 -7.95
N CYS A 50 -4.44 8.76 -7.36
CA CYS A 50 -5.11 7.76 -6.55
C CYS A 50 -5.71 8.36 -5.27
N LEU A 51 -4.99 9.23 -4.56
CA LEU A 51 -5.50 9.89 -3.35
C LEU A 51 -6.64 10.86 -3.64
N ALA A 52 -6.73 11.42 -4.85
CA ALA A 52 -7.85 12.26 -5.27
C ALA A 52 -9.13 11.46 -5.54
N HIS A 53 -9.02 10.21 -6.00
CA HIS A 53 -10.16 9.41 -6.48
C HIS A 53 -10.53 8.21 -5.60
N TYR A 54 -9.65 7.78 -4.70
CA TYR A 54 -9.83 6.60 -3.87
C TYR A 54 -9.57 6.94 -2.40
N ASP A 55 -10.35 6.33 -1.52
CA ASP A 55 -10.15 6.40 -0.07
C ASP A 55 -9.17 5.36 0.45
N PHE A 56 -8.93 4.32 -0.35
CA PHE A 56 -8.01 3.23 -0.02
C PHE A 56 -7.03 3.01 -1.17
N VAL A 57 -5.74 3.12 -0.87
CA VAL A 57 -4.65 2.89 -1.80
C VAL A 57 -3.73 1.83 -1.21
N VAL A 58 -3.35 0.85 -2.02
CA VAL A 58 -2.33 -0.14 -1.68
C VAL A 58 -1.11 0.13 -2.54
N VAL A 59 0.04 0.21 -1.89
CA VAL A 59 1.35 0.38 -2.54
C VAL A 59 2.18 -0.86 -2.25
N ILE A 60 2.71 -1.48 -3.30
CA ILE A 60 3.60 -2.63 -3.23
C ILE A 60 4.95 -2.24 -3.80
N GLY A 61 6.03 -2.50 -3.08
CA GLY A 61 7.38 -2.26 -3.55
C GLY A 61 8.45 -2.70 -2.56
N ASP A 62 9.70 -2.43 -2.88
CA ASP A 62 10.83 -2.76 -2.02
C ASP A 62 10.88 -1.80 -0.82
N VAL A 63 10.31 -2.25 0.30
CA VAL A 63 10.26 -1.51 1.58
C VAL A 63 11.59 -1.52 2.34
N GLU A 64 12.51 -2.41 1.98
CA GLU A 64 13.82 -2.54 2.63
C GLU A 64 14.89 -1.67 1.96
N ARG A 65 14.66 -1.25 0.71
CA ARG A 65 15.53 -0.32 0.00
C ARG A 65 15.48 1.07 0.62
N THR A 66 16.63 1.52 1.15
CA THR A 66 16.76 2.79 1.89
C THR A 66 17.41 3.92 1.10
N ASP A 67 17.87 3.68 -0.14
CA ASP A 67 18.38 4.75 -1.00
C ASP A 67 17.26 5.69 -1.49
N GLU A 68 17.62 6.80 -2.13
CA GLU A 68 16.68 7.84 -2.59
C GLU A 68 15.62 7.34 -3.57
N ASN A 69 15.85 6.20 -4.23
CA ASN A 69 14.92 5.57 -5.15
C ASN A 69 14.09 4.46 -4.49
N GLY A 70 14.34 4.17 -3.21
CA GLY A 70 13.57 3.23 -2.40
C GLY A 70 12.13 3.70 -2.18
N LEU A 71 11.22 2.75 -1.93
CA LEU A 71 9.80 3.06 -1.77
C LEU A 71 9.56 4.04 -0.62
N MET A 72 10.17 3.80 0.54
CA MET A 72 9.89 4.61 1.73
C MET A 72 10.34 6.07 1.59
N PRO A 73 11.57 6.37 1.12
CA PRO A 73 11.98 7.76 0.85
C PRO A 73 11.09 8.46 -0.18
N VAL A 74 10.78 7.78 -1.30
CA VAL A 74 9.94 8.34 -2.36
C VAL A 74 8.51 8.59 -1.89
N LEU A 75 7.93 7.67 -1.12
CA LEU A 75 6.60 7.83 -0.52
C LEU A 75 6.59 9.00 0.47
N SER A 76 7.60 9.10 1.33
CA SER A 76 7.70 10.21 2.28
C SER A 76 7.81 11.56 1.58
N ALA A 77 8.58 11.64 0.49
CA ALA A 77 8.70 12.87 -0.32
C ALA A 77 7.39 13.21 -1.02
N GLY A 78 6.71 12.21 -1.61
CA GLY A 78 5.42 12.39 -2.28
C GLY A 78 4.33 12.87 -1.32
N LEU A 79 4.23 12.27 -0.13
CA LEU A 79 3.25 12.66 0.88
C LEU A 79 3.59 13.97 1.59
N GLY A 80 4.87 14.28 1.80
CA GLY A 80 5.33 15.50 2.47
C GLY A 80 5.10 16.80 1.69
N THR A 81 4.64 16.71 0.43
CA THR A 81 4.25 17.87 -0.38
C THR A 81 2.74 18.17 -0.34
N GLY A 82 1.94 17.31 0.31
CA GLY A 82 0.50 17.50 0.45
C GLY A 82 0.12 18.29 1.72
N GLU A 83 -1.07 18.87 1.74
CA GLU A 83 -1.64 19.57 2.91
C GLU A 83 -2.09 18.62 4.05
N LYS A 84 -1.89 17.31 3.90
CA LYS A 84 -2.45 16.28 4.78
C LYS A 84 -1.39 15.66 5.67
N ASP A 85 -1.60 15.74 6.98
CA ASP A 85 -0.77 15.08 7.98
C ASP A 85 -1.12 13.59 8.08
N PHE A 86 -0.32 12.75 7.44
CA PHE A 86 -0.45 11.30 7.57
C PHE A 86 0.13 10.79 8.89
N THR A 87 -0.67 10.05 9.65
CA THR A 87 -0.19 9.24 10.77
C THR A 87 0.23 7.87 10.25
N SER A 88 1.41 7.40 10.66
CA SER A 88 1.94 6.09 10.26
C SER A 88 1.86 5.07 11.39
N GLN A 89 1.39 3.87 11.09
CA GLN A 89 1.45 2.69 11.96
C GLN A 89 2.18 1.55 11.24
N LYS A 90 3.12 0.90 11.94
CA LYS A 90 3.83 -0.27 11.41
C LYS A 90 2.94 -1.52 11.46
N LEU A 91 2.89 -2.25 10.35
CA LEU A 91 2.37 -3.62 10.29
C LEU A 91 3.53 -4.57 10.52
N MET A 92 3.49 -5.34 11.60
CA MET A 92 4.47 -6.39 11.87
C MET A 92 3.78 -7.74 11.84
N ALA A 93 4.29 -8.64 11.01
CA ALA A 93 4.05 -10.06 11.19
C ALA A 93 4.96 -10.59 12.30
N LEU A 94 4.61 -11.73 12.90
CA LEU A 94 5.43 -12.40 13.94
C LEU A 94 6.88 -12.65 13.50
N ASN A 95 7.16 -12.66 12.19
CA ASN A 95 8.48 -12.89 11.60
C ASN A 95 8.78 -11.83 10.53
N THR A 96 9.81 -11.01 10.78
CA THR A 96 10.61 -10.08 9.91
C THR A 96 9.95 -9.18 8.85
N ALA A 97 8.86 -9.58 8.20
CA ALA A 97 8.18 -8.78 7.21
C ALA A 97 7.61 -7.50 7.84
N THR A 98 7.87 -6.36 7.19
CA THR A 98 7.41 -5.04 7.61
C THR A 98 6.53 -4.43 6.53
N GLY A 99 5.34 -3.98 6.93
CA GLY A 99 4.49 -3.12 6.13
C GLY A 99 4.09 -1.88 6.94
N TYR A 100 3.32 -1.00 6.33
CA TYR A 100 2.85 0.23 6.98
C TYR A 100 1.39 0.52 6.62
N VAL A 101 0.69 1.14 7.57
CA VAL A 101 -0.61 1.78 7.35
C VAL A 101 -0.39 3.26 7.56
N LEU A 102 -0.76 4.08 6.58
CA LEU A 102 -0.77 5.52 6.68
C LEU A 102 -2.21 6.00 6.61
N THR A 103 -2.60 6.89 7.52
CA THR A 103 -3.95 7.44 7.58
C THR A 103 -3.93 8.95 7.65
N ALA A 104 -4.74 9.61 6.83
CA ALA A 104 -5.04 11.03 6.93
C ALA A 104 -6.51 11.25 6.56
N ASP A 105 -7.29 11.93 7.42
CA ASP A 105 -8.73 12.11 7.25
C ASP A 105 -9.46 10.77 6.97
N ASN A 106 -10.09 10.66 5.80
CA ASN A 106 -10.77 9.46 5.31
C ASN A 106 -9.90 8.65 4.33
N LYS A 107 -8.61 8.96 4.20
CA LYS A 107 -7.67 8.29 3.30
C LYS A 107 -6.81 7.30 4.06
N VAL A 108 -6.67 6.12 3.47
CA VAL A 108 -5.82 5.04 3.96
C VAL A 108 -4.86 4.60 2.86
N VAL A 109 -3.58 4.53 3.19
CA VAL A 109 -2.54 3.96 2.34
C VAL A 109 -1.94 2.76 3.05
N ILE A 110 -2.02 1.59 2.43
CA ILE A 110 -1.36 0.38 2.91
C ILE A 110 -0.08 0.19 2.09
N VAL A 111 1.05 0.03 2.76
CA VAL A 111 2.36 -0.20 2.15
C VAL A 111 2.80 -1.62 2.44
N LEU A 112 3.11 -2.39 1.41
CA LEU A 112 3.47 -3.80 1.49
C LEU A 112 4.78 -4.10 0.72
N PRO A 113 5.54 -5.12 1.13
CA PRO A 113 6.74 -5.57 0.44
C PRO A 113 6.42 -6.21 -0.92
N ASP A 114 7.40 -6.22 -1.82
CA ASP A 114 7.32 -6.85 -3.16
C ASP A 114 7.56 -8.38 -3.17
N GLU A 115 7.48 -9.04 -2.01
CA GLU A 115 7.55 -10.49 -1.89
C GLU A 115 6.17 -11.08 -1.55
N PRO A 116 5.56 -11.90 -2.43
CA PRO A 116 4.22 -12.46 -2.24
C PRO A 116 4.00 -13.15 -0.90
N LYS A 117 5.00 -13.90 -0.40
CA LYS A 117 4.90 -14.59 0.89
C LYS A 117 4.82 -13.62 2.06
N ASP A 118 5.45 -12.46 1.95
CA ASP A 118 5.45 -11.46 3.01
C ASP A 118 4.16 -10.64 2.99
N ILE A 119 3.57 -10.43 1.82
CA ILE A 119 2.19 -9.92 1.68
C ILE A 119 1.22 -10.84 2.44
N GLU A 120 1.25 -12.15 2.18
CA GLU A 120 0.38 -13.14 2.85
C GLU A 120 0.62 -13.24 4.36
N ARG A 121 1.84 -12.95 4.84
CA ARG A 121 2.17 -12.92 6.28
C ARG A 121 1.70 -11.65 6.96
N LEU A 122 1.88 -10.49 6.32
CA LEU A 122 1.44 -9.19 6.82
C LEU A 122 -0.08 -9.06 6.82
N ALA A 123 -0.72 -9.75 5.88
CA ALA A 123 -2.14 -10.08 5.81
C ALA A 123 -2.66 -10.93 6.99
N SER A 124 -2.02 -10.85 8.14
CA SER A 124 -2.52 -11.37 9.40
C SER A 124 -3.90 -10.80 9.73
N VAL A 125 -4.57 -11.44 10.69
CA VAL A 125 -5.83 -10.97 11.30
C VAL A 125 -5.81 -9.48 11.62
N THR A 126 -4.65 -8.88 11.92
CA THR A 126 -4.48 -7.45 12.18
C THR A 126 -4.79 -6.56 10.97
N LEU A 127 -4.25 -6.85 9.77
CA LEU A 127 -4.52 -6.07 8.56
C LEU A 127 -6.00 -6.22 8.17
N ILE A 128 -6.52 -7.45 8.23
CA ILE A 128 -7.93 -7.74 7.93
C ILE A 128 -8.86 -7.01 8.92
N ASN A 129 -8.55 -7.03 10.21
CA ASN A 129 -9.35 -6.33 11.24
C ASN A 129 -9.28 -4.81 11.09
N TYR A 130 -8.11 -4.28 10.72
CA TYR A 130 -7.96 -2.87 10.42
C TYR A 130 -8.80 -2.47 9.19
N ILE A 131 -8.69 -3.23 8.10
CA ILE A 131 -9.52 -2.99 6.91
C ILE A 131 -11.01 -3.05 7.27
N LYS A 132 -11.44 -4.03 8.07
CA LYS A 132 -12.84 -4.12 8.54
C LYS A 132 -13.26 -2.92 9.39
N SER A 133 -12.40 -2.40 10.26
CA SER A 133 -12.75 -1.25 11.12
C SER A 133 -12.84 0.07 10.33
N VAL A 134 -12.16 0.16 9.19
CA VAL A 134 -12.23 1.31 8.28
C VAL A 134 -13.39 1.18 7.28
N VAL A 135 -13.65 -0.03 6.76
CA VAL A 135 -14.69 -0.31 5.75
C VAL A 135 -16.11 -0.25 6.33
N VAL A 136 -16.29 -0.58 7.61
CA VAL A 136 -17.61 -0.69 8.27
C VAL A 136 -18.01 0.61 9.00
N LYS A 137 -17.33 1.73 8.73
CA LYS A 137 -17.77 3.05 9.17
C LYS A 137 -18.81 3.68 8.25
#